data_AF-A0A9W9YIX6-F1
#
_entry.id   AF-A0A9W9YIX6-F1
#
_cell.length_a   1.000
_cell.length_b   1.000
_cell.length_c   1.000
_cell.angle_alpha   90.00
_cell.angle_beta   90.00
_cell.angle_gamma   90.00
#
_symmetry.space_group_name_H-M   'P 1'
#
loop_
_entity.id
_entity.type
_entity.pdbx_description
1 polymer ?
#
loop_
_entity_poly.entity_id
_entity_poly.type
_entity_poly.pdbx_seq_one_letter_code
_entity_poly.pdbx_strand_id
1 'polypeptide(L)'
;YECTPSTYKDFDGYAPTCTACPANSGHQLTGSKTILDCKCFTGYSGKPENGEDCTIRNCETLVAPANGKITGHCYRTYGSSCTFECSEGYEITGTATRTCTVKAGDIMDWSGTTVTCTVIRCPIQTVINADPPTGTCTDPSPVYRTDCSYACRTGYNIKGSKKITCQLDKNWSPAAPTCEQVTCPALPKAAVGTYYPATCDDGESPYPTTCELRCPSGYHISYLPTSIISDQRTCELNGTWEYRASTPTCKAPSTAEVLYTVSDDGGNENKNCSFRITIKMLLCVTGEFHMKSKEDPMRTPLVFPTR
;
A
#
# COMPACT_ATOMS: atom_id res chain seq x y z
N TYR A 1 -47.62 -44.60 -52.10
CA TYR A 1 -47.51 -43.43 -51.22
C TYR A 1 -46.51 -42.44 -51.80
N GLU A 2 -46.55 -41.17 -51.40
CA GLU A 2 -45.48 -40.21 -51.71
C GLU A 2 -44.29 -40.46 -50.77
N CYS A 3 -43.07 -40.32 -51.28
CA CYS A 3 -41.87 -40.50 -50.47
C CYS A 3 -41.71 -39.36 -49.47
N THR A 4 -41.34 -39.68 -48.24
CA THR A 4 -41.07 -38.70 -47.19
C THR A 4 -39.76 -37.95 -47.45
N PRO A 5 -39.51 -36.80 -46.81
CA PRO A 5 -38.22 -36.12 -46.87
C PRO A 5 -37.04 -37.06 -46.63
N SER A 6 -35.92 -36.82 -47.33
CA SER A 6 -34.70 -37.66 -47.34
C SER A 6 -34.89 -39.08 -47.90
N THR A 7 -35.98 -39.33 -48.62
CA THR A 7 -36.22 -40.57 -49.39
C THR A 7 -36.71 -40.25 -50.79
N TYR A 8 -36.37 -41.09 -51.77
CA TYR A 8 -36.73 -40.92 -53.17
C TYR A 8 -37.20 -42.24 -53.79
N LYS A 9 -37.71 -42.17 -55.03
CA LYS A 9 -38.01 -43.32 -55.90
C LYS A 9 -37.51 -43.03 -57.30
N ASP A 10 -37.09 -44.03 -58.06
CA ASP A 10 -36.53 -43.88 -59.41
C ASP A 10 -37.47 -44.38 -60.52
N PHE A 11 -38.75 -44.59 -60.20
CA PHE A 11 -39.78 -45.06 -61.12
C PHE A 11 -41.07 -44.21 -61.08
N ASP A 12 -41.83 -44.26 -62.17
CA ASP A 12 -43.12 -43.61 -62.30
C ASP A 12 -44.26 -44.45 -61.70
N GLY A 13 -45.16 -43.80 -60.95
CA GLY A 13 -46.30 -44.45 -60.29
C GLY A 13 -46.28 -44.38 -58.76
N TYR A 14 -47.25 -45.02 -58.09
CA TYR A 14 -47.28 -45.08 -56.62
C TYR A 14 -46.18 -46.01 -56.10
N ALA A 15 -45.31 -45.49 -55.22
CA ALA A 15 -44.26 -46.32 -54.63
C ALA A 15 -44.82 -47.17 -53.48
N PRO A 16 -44.59 -48.51 -53.49
CA PRO A 16 -44.81 -49.36 -52.33
C PRO A 16 -43.69 -49.22 -51.29
N THR A 17 -42.47 -48.86 -51.72
CA THR A 17 -41.29 -48.59 -50.88
C THR A 17 -40.46 -47.46 -51.48
N CYS A 18 -39.89 -46.59 -50.65
CA CYS A 18 -38.97 -45.51 -51.06
C CYS A 18 -37.54 -45.83 -50.60
N THR A 19 -36.55 -45.39 -51.37
CA THR A 19 -35.12 -45.56 -51.07
C THR A 19 -34.63 -44.38 -50.25
N ALA A 20 -33.86 -44.63 -49.19
CA ALA A 20 -33.25 -43.56 -48.41
C ALA A 20 -32.10 -42.90 -49.19
N CYS A 21 -31.89 -41.60 -48.97
CA CYS A 21 -30.66 -40.95 -49.41
C CYS A 21 -29.42 -41.62 -48.77
N PRO A 22 -28.24 -41.53 -49.42
CA PRO A 22 -26.98 -41.99 -48.85
C PRO A 22 -26.70 -41.41 -47.45
N ALA A 23 -25.85 -42.07 -46.66
CA ALA A 23 -25.61 -41.68 -45.28
C ALA A 23 -25.14 -40.22 -45.16
N ASN A 24 -25.61 -39.53 -44.11
CA ASN A 24 -25.35 -38.10 -43.85
C ASN A 24 -25.80 -37.14 -44.97
N SER A 25 -26.80 -37.53 -45.76
CA SER A 25 -27.43 -36.70 -46.78
C SER A 25 -28.96 -36.74 -46.70
N GLY A 26 -29.62 -35.76 -47.31
CA GLY A 26 -31.07 -35.68 -47.34
C GLY A 26 -31.59 -34.48 -48.11
N HIS A 27 -32.92 -34.31 -48.08
CA HIS A 27 -33.63 -33.17 -48.67
C HIS A 27 -34.95 -32.93 -47.93
N GLN A 28 -35.55 -31.75 -48.16
CA GLN A 28 -36.84 -31.36 -47.56
C GLN A 28 -38.05 -31.59 -48.49
N LEU A 29 -37.82 -32.04 -49.73
CA LEU A 29 -38.89 -32.31 -50.70
C LEU A 29 -39.74 -33.52 -50.28
N THR A 30 -41.07 -33.39 -50.31
CA THR A 30 -42.00 -34.52 -50.24
C THR A 30 -42.27 -35.02 -51.65
N GLY A 31 -42.25 -36.34 -51.85
CA GLY A 31 -42.54 -36.97 -53.14
C GLY A 31 -41.37 -36.98 -54.14
N SER A 32 -40.12 -36.83 -53.68
CA SER A 32 -38.93 -36.87 -54.55
C SER A 32 -38.90 -38.12 -55.43
N LYS A 33 -38.49 -37.92 -56.69
CA LYS A 33 -38.43 -38.94 -57.75
C LYS A 33 -37.01 -39.20 -58.26
N THR A 34 -35.98 -38.76 -57.55
CA THR A 34 -34.61 -38.95 -58.01
C THR A 34 -33.61 -38.82 -56.87
N ILE A 35 -32.51 -39.57 -56.97
CA ILE A 35 -31.37 -39.46 -56.06
C ILE A 35 -30.69 -38.09 -56.15
N LEU A 36 -30.84 -37.38 -57.28
CA LEU A 36 -30.22 -36.07 -57.51
C LEU A 36 -30.69 -34.99 -56.53
N ASP A 37 -31.81 -35.20 -55.84
CA ASP A 37 -32.31 -34.29 -54.81
C ASP A 37 -31.55 -34.41 -53.48
N CYS A 38 -30.88 -35.53 -53.23
CA CYS A 38 -30.12 -35.76 -52.01
C CYS A 38 -28.90 -34.84 -51.97
N LYS A 39 -28.71 -34.14 -50.84
CA LYS A 39 -27.54 -33.27 -50.59
C LYS A 39 -26.95 -33.57 -49.22
N CYS A 40 -25.63 -33.44 -49.08
CA CYS A 40 -24.98 -33.63 -47.78
C CYS A 40 -25.54 -32.66 -46.72
N PHE A 41 -25.65 -33.13 -45.48
CA PHE A 41 -25.95 -32.26 -44.35
C PHE A 41 -24.80 -31.28 -44.08
N THR A 42 -25.12 -30.16 -43.41
CA THR A 42 -24.12 -29.17 -43.00
C THR A 42 -22.97 -29.82 -42.23
N GLY A 43 -21.73 -29.52 -42.63
CA GLY A 43 -20.53 -30.11 -42.03
C GLY A 43 -20.11 -31.45 -42.63
N TYR A 44 -20.77 -31.92 -43.68
CA TYR A 44 -20.40 -33.12 -44.45
C TYR A 44 -20.11 -32.77 -45.91
N SER A 45 -19.33 -33.62 -46.59
CA SER A 45 -18.97 -33.48 -48.00
C SER A 45 -18.99 -34.82 -48.73
N GLY A 46 -19.41 -34.81 -49.99
CA GLY A 46 -19.55 -35.99 -50.84
C GLY A 46 -20.43 -35.68 -52.05
N LYS A 47 -20.68 -36.71 -52.88
CA LYS A 47 -21.57 -36.64 -54.04
C LYS A 47 -22.74 -37.64 -53.90
N PRO A 48 -23.71 -37.38 -53.01
CA PRO A 48 -24.84 -38.28 -52.80
C PRO A 48 -25.68 -38.50 -54.06
N GLU A 49 -25.65 -37.57 -55.03
CA GLU A 49 -26.25 -37.73 -56.35
C GLU A 49 -25.70 -38.92 -57.15
N ASN A 50 -24.50 -39.41 -56.81
CA ASN A 50 -23.88 -40.60 -57.41
C ASN A 50 -24.10 -41.87 -56.56
N GLY A 51 -24.87 -41.80 -55.47
CA GLY A 51 -25.02 -42.89 -54.51
C GLY A 51 -23.89 -43.02 -53.50
N GLU A 52 -23.03 -42.01 -53.36
CA GLU A 52 -21.92 -41.99 -52.40
C GLU A 52 -22.37 -41.43 -51.04
N ASP A 53 -21.90 -42.05 -49.95
CA ASP A 53 -22.12 -41.53 -48.60
C ASP A 53 -21.35 -40.22 -48.37
N CYS A 54 -21.96 -39.29 -47.64
CA CYS A 54 -21.30 -38.06 -47.24
C CYS A 54 -20.39 -38.29 -46.02
N THR A 55 -19.16 -37.79 -46.10
CA THR A 55 -18.14 -37.90 -45.05
C THR A 55 -18.06 -36.63 -44.22
N ILE A 56 -17.81 -36.77 -42.92
CA ILE A 56 -17.71 -35.62 -42.02
C ILE A 56 -16.50 -34.75 -42.38
N ARG A 57 -16.71 -33.44 -42.43
CA ARG A 57 -15.64 -32.48 -42.71
C ARG A 57 -14.87 -32.16 -41.43
N ASN A 58 -13.61 -31.78 -41.61
CA ASN A 58 -12.69 -31.47 -40.52
C ASN A 58 -12.24 -30.01 -40.56
N CYS A 59 -12.05 -29.43 -39.38
CA CYS A 59 -11.35 -28.17 -39.21
C CYS A 59 -9.82 -28.37 -39.19
N GLU A 60 -9.07 -27.27 -39.27
CA GLU A 60 -7.61 -27.28 -39.14
C GLU A 60 -7.14 -27.81 -37.77
N THR A 61 -5.86 -28.23 -37.71
CA THR A 61 -5.28 -28.77 -36.48
C THR A 61 -5.06 -27.63 -35.52
N LEU A 62 -5.68 -27.68 -34.34
CA LEU A 62 -5.34 -26.74 -33.29
C LEU A 62 -3.99 -27.12 -32.68
N VAL A 63 -3.17 -26.10 -32.43
CA VAL A 63 -1.88 -26.22 -31.74
C VAL A 63 -2.06 -25.70 -30.33
N ALA A 64 -1.46 -26.38 -29.35
CA ALA A 64 -1.47 -25.92 -27.97
C ALA A 64 -0.71 -24.58 -27.86
N PRO A 65 -1.26 -23.58 -27.14
CA PRO A 65 -0.57 -22.33 -26.92
C PRO A 65 0.68 -22.57 -26.05
N ALA A 66 1.69 -21.70 -26.20
CA ALA A 66 2.82 -21.70 -25.28
C ALA A 66 2.33 -21.52 -23.84
N ASN A 67 2.89 -22.29 -22.90
CA ASN A 67 2.45 -22.35 -21.49
C ASN A 67 0.98 -22.77 -21.32
N GLY A 68 0.44 -23.58 -22.23
CA GLY A 68 -0.88 -24.19 -22.08
C GLY A 68 -0.98 -25.54 -22.78
N LYS A 69 -2.15 -26.16 -22.67
CA LYS A 69 -2.47 -27.47 -23.24
C LYS A 69 -3.89 -27.46 -23.80
N ILE A 70 -4.15 -28.34 -24.76
CA ILE A 70 -5.50 -28.64 -25.26
C ILE A 70 -6.00 -29.87 -24.49
N THR A 71 -7.20 -29.77 -23.94
CA THR A 71 -7.90 -30.83 -23.20
C THR A 71 -9.26 -31.12 -23.84
N GLY A 72 -9.84 -32.28 -23.49
CA GLY A 72 -11.14 -32.72 -23.99
C GLY A 72 -11.12 -33.46 -25.33
N HIS A 73 -12.29 -33.59 -25.94
CA HIS A 73 -12.54 -34.39 -27.15
C HIS A 73 -12.22 -33.61 -28.44
N CYS A 74 -10.93 -33.36 -28.66
CA CYS A 74 -10.44 -32.55 -29.77
C CYS A 74 -10.22 -33.36 -31.06
N TYR A 75 -11.30 -33.88 -31.64
CA TYR A 75 -11.25 -34.74 -32.84
C TYR A 75 -11.24 -33.99 -34.17
N ARG A 76 -11.39 -32.65 -34.14
CA ARG A 76 -11.43 -31.74 -35.29
C ARG A 76 -12.56 -31.95 -36.30
N THR A 77 -13.37 -32.98 -36.11
CA THR A 77 -14.57 -33.23 -36.90
C THR A 77 -15.64 -32.18 -36.61
N TYR A 78 -16.52 -31.91 -37.57
CA TYR A 78 -17.68 -31.04 -37.38
C TYR A 78 -18.43 -31.36 -36.07
N GLY A 79 -18.71 -30.34 -35.26
CA GLY A 79 -19.36 -30.46 -33.95
C GLY A 79 -18.44 -30.84 -32.78
N SER A 80 -17.20 -31.30 -33.02
CA SER A 80 -16.22 -31.54 -31.95
C SER A 80 -15.80 -30.25 -31.26
N SER A 81 -15.48 -30.32 -29.97
CA SER A 81 -15.09 -29.16 -29.16
C SER A 81 -13.75 -29.41 -28.45
N CYS A 82 -12.85 -28.43 -28.55
CA CYS A 82 -11.55 -28.44 -27.90
C CYS A 82 -11.51 -27.37 -26.81
N THR A 83 -11.08 -27.75 -25.62
CA THR A 83 -10.90 -26.82 -24.49
C THR A 83 -9.41 -26.53 -24.30
N PHE A 84 -9.08 -25.29 -23.99
CA PHE A 84 -7.73 -24.85 -23.73
C PHE A 84 -7.57 -24.54 -22.24
N GLU A 85 -6.43 -24.97 -21.69
CA GLU A 85 -6.10 -24.75 -20.28
C GLU A 85 -4.67 -24.20 -20.21
N CYS A 86 -4.50 -23.06 -19.54
CA CYS A 86 -3.18 -22.48 -19.31
C CYS A 86 -2.50 -23.14 -18.11
N SER A 87 -1.17 -23.17 -18.16
CA SER A 87 -0.34 -23.67 -17.06
C SER A 87 -0.48 -22.76 -15.84
N GLU A 88 -0.16 -23.27 -14.65
CA GLU A 88 -0.16 -22.48 -13.42
C GLU A 88 0.69 -21.20 -13.58
N GLY A 89 0.14 -20.06 -13.13
CA GLY A 89 0.78 -18.75 -13.30
C GLY A 89 0.49 -18.05 -14.63
N TYR A 90 -0.32 -18.66 -15.50
CA TYR A 90 -0.77 -18.06 -16.75
C TYR A 90 -2.30 -17.97 -16.80
N GLU A 91 -2.80 -16.91 -17.41
CA GLU A 91 -4.22 -16.70 -17.65
C GLU A 91 -4.56 -16.78 -19.14
N ILE A 92 -5.80 -17.20 -19.41
CA ILE A 92 -6.30 -17.40 -20.76
C ILE A 92 -6.80 -16.09 -21.37
N THR A 93 -6.36 -15.78 -22.59
CA THR A 93 -6.91 -14.72 -23.42
C THR A 93 -7.42 -15.32 -24.72
N GLY A 94 -8.68 -15.06 -25.07
CA GLY A 94 -9.37 -15.65 -26.23
C GLY A 94 -10.54 -16.55 -25.81
N THR A 95 -10.94 -17.49 -26.68
CA THR A 95 -12.08 -18.38 -26.40
C THR A 95 -11.61 -19.73 -25.84
N ALA A 96 -11.88 -19.98 -24.55
CA ALA A 96 -11.42 -21.17 -23.83
C ALA A 96 -11.90 -22.51 -24.44
N THR A 97 -13.08 -22.53 -25.04
CA THR A 97 -13.61 -23.70 -25.75
C THR A 97 -13.97 -23.32 -27.17
N ARG A 98 -13.41 -24.03 -28.14
CA ARG A 98 -13.67 -23.81 -29.56
C ARG A 98 -14.33 -25.04 -30.15
N THR A 99 -15.35 -24.83 -30.98
CA THR A 99 -16.12 -25.88 -31.64
C THR A 99 -15.88 -25.83 -33.14
N CYS A 100 -15.69 -26.97 -33.79
CA CYS A 100 -15.52 -27.03 -35.23
C CYS A 100 -16.88 -26.85 -35.92
N THR A 101 -17.01 -25.76 -36.69
CA THR A 101 -18.28 -25.31 -37.27
C THR A 101 -18.12 -24.91 -38.73
N VAL A 102 -19.24 -24.70 -39.41
CA VAL A 102 -19.26 -24.12 -40.76
C VAL A 102 -19.45 -22.61 -40.65
N LYS A 103 -18.51 -21.83 -41.18
CA LYS A 103 -18.59 -20.37 -41.28
C LYS A 103 -19.22 -19.94 -42.62
N ALA A 104 -19.42 -18.63 -42.77
CA ALA A 104 -19.89 -18.04 -44.02
C ALA A 104 -19.02 -18.50 -45.21
N GLY A 105 -19.67 -18.81 -46.33
CA GLY A 105 -18.99 -19.36 -47.51
C GLY A 105 -18.71 -20.87 -47.47
N ASP A 106 -19.38 -21.61 -46.57
CA ASP A 106 -19.24 -23.07 -46.43
C ASP A 106 -17.81 -23.52 -46.07
N ILE A 107 -17.11 -22.72 -45.28
CA ILE A 107 -15.72 -22.97 -44.84
C ILE A 107 -15.75 -23.61 -43.46
N MET A 108 -15.02 -24.72 -43.29
CA MET A 108 -14.83 -25.36 -41.99
C MET A 108 -13.82 -24.56 -41.16
N ASP A 109 -14.25 -24.09 -40.01
CA ASP A 109 -13.37 -23.37 -39.09
C ASP A 109 -13.84 -23.49 -37.63
N TRP A 110 -12.89 -23.29 -36.73
CA TRP A 110 -13.12 -23.26 -35.30
C TRP A 110 -13.83 -21.95 -34.91
N SER A 111 -14.85 -22.10 -34.06
CA SER A 111 -15.53 -20.97 -33.44
C SER A 111 -14.57 -20.18 -32.52
N GLY A 112 -14.98 -18.96 -32.18
CA GLY A 112 -14.21 -18.10 -31.27
C GLY A 112 -12.88 -17.61 -31.83
N THR A 113 -12.02 -17.15 -30.92
CA THR A 113 -10.71 -16.56 -31.23
C THR A 113 -9.57 -17.45 -30.76
N THR A 114 -8.38 -17.24 -31.35
CA THR A 114 -7.15 -17.93 -30.95
C THR A 114 -6.86 -17.71 -29.47
N VAL A 115 -6.47 -18.79 -28.79
CA VAL A 115 -6.12 -18.76 -27.38
C VAL A 115 -4.65 -18.42 -27.22
N THR A 116 -4.36 -17.52 -26.28
CA THR A 116 -3.01 -17.24 -25.80
C THR A 116 -2.99 -17.34 -24.28
N CYS A 117 -1.91 -17.91 -23.73
CA CYS A 117 -1.68 -17.96 -22.29
C CYS A 117 -0.67 -16.89 -21.93
N THR A 118 -1.13 -15.87 -21.21
CA THR A 118 -0.30 -14.75 -20.79
C THR A 118 0.05 -14.89 -19.32
N VAL A 119 1.28 -14.55 -18.94
CA VAL A 119 1.71 -14.68 -17.54
C VAL A 119 0.87 -13.76 -16.66
N ILE A 120 0.42 -14.26 -15.51
CA ILE A 120 -0.29 -13.47 -14.51
C ILE A 120 0.66 -12.40 -13.97
N ARG A 121 0.18 -11.17 -13.91
CA ARG A 121 0.92 -10.01 -13.40
C ARG A 121 0.18 -9.37 -12.24
N CYS A 122 0.94 -8.95 -11.24
CA CYS A 122 0.42 -8.19 -10.11
C CYS A 122 0.66 -6.69 -10.29
N PRO A 123 -0.16 -5.83 -9.66
CA PRO A 123 0.04 -4.39 -9.71
C PRO A 123 1.35 -4.00 -9.00
N ILE A 124 2.06 -3.00 -9.54
CA ILE A 124 3.24 -2.43 -8.87
C ILE A 124 2.81 -1.83 -7.53
N GLN A 125 3.55 -2.15 -6.47
CA GLN A 125 3.26 -1.68 -5.11
C GLN A 125 4.22 -0.57 -4.70
N THR A 126 3.66 0.56 -4.27
CA THR A 126 4.40 1.70 -3.73
C THR A 126 4.06 1.87 -2.26
N VAL A 127 5.04 1.69 -1.36
CA VAL A 127 4.87 1.93 0.07
C VAL A 127 5.55 3.23 0.45
N ILE A 128 4.77 4.22 0.88
CA ILE A 128 5.27 5.53 1.31
C ILE A 128 6.14 5.36 2.57
N ASN A 129 7.25 6.09 2.65
CA ASN A 129 8.23 6.01 3.75
C ASN A 129 8.89 4.62 3.92
N ALA A 130 8.76 3.74 2.94
CA ALA A 130 9.64 2.60 2.82
C ALA A 130 11.05 3.08 2.45
N ASP A 131 12.06 2.42 3.03
CA ASP A 131 13.38 2.35 2.41
C ASP A 131 13.17 1.62 1.07
N PRO A 132 13.86 1.98 -0.03
CA PRO A 132 13.56 1.44 -1.36
C PRO A 132 13.33 -0.07 -1.26
N PRO A 133 12.23 -0.60 -1.84
CA PRO A 133 11.93 -2.02 -1.70
C PRO A 133 13.16 -2.80 -2.19
N THR A 134 13.76 -3.57 -1.27
CA THR A 134 14.98 -4.33 -1.55
C THR A 134 14.60 -5.72 -2.04
N GLY A 135 15.38 -6.26 -2.97
CA GLY A 135 15.10 -7.57 -3.61
C GLY A 135 14.45 -7.43 -5.00
N THR A 136 13.62 -8.41 -5.38
CA THR A 136 13.03 -8.58 -6.73
C THR A 136 11.88 -7.61 -7.06
N CYS A 137 11.48 -6.74 -6.13
CA CYS A 137 10.44 -5.72 -6.34
C CYS A 137 10.80 -4.58 -7.29
N THR A 138 12.07 -4.50 -7.69
CA THR A 138 12.52 -3.48 -8.64
C THR A 138 12.10 -3.81 -10.08
N ASP A 139 11.52 -4.99 -10.31
CA ASP A 139 10.93 -5.35 -11.60
C ASP A 139 9.73 -4.42 -11.89
N PRO A 140 9.75 -3.68 -13.02
CA PRO A 140 8.61 -2.84 -13.42
C PRO A 140 7.36 -3.65 -13.79
N SER A 141 7.43 -4.98 -13.85
CA SER A 141 6.31 -5.84 -14.21
C SER A 141 6.31 -7.17 -13.45
N PRO A 142 5.99 -7.15 -12.14
CA PRO A 142 6.02 -8.34 -11.28
C PRO A 142 4.99 -9.37 -11.74
N VAL A 143 5.43 -10.63 -11.81
CA VAL A 143 4.64 -11.78 -12.28
C VAL A 143 4.28 -12.71 -11.13
N TYR A 144 3.43 -13.70 -11.40
CA TYR A 144 3.11 -14.75 -10.44
C TYR A 144 4.37 -15.33 -9.76
N ARG A 145 4.30 -15.50 -8.43
CA ARG A 145 5.41 -15.90 -7.53
C ARG A 145 6.58 -14.89 -7.42
N THR A 146 6.45 -13.68 -7.94
CA THR A 146 7.36 -12.61 -7.53
C THR A 146 7.18 -12.35 -6.03
N ASP A 147 8.28 -12.39 -5.29
CA ASP A 147 8.35 -12.04 -3.88
C ASP A 147 8.84 -10.61 -3.68
N CYS A 148 8.29 -9.95 -2.67
CA CYS A 148 8.61 -8.59 -2.33
C CYS A 148 8.89 -8.43 -0.85
N SER A 149 9.96 -7.69 -0.50
CA SER A 149 10.35 -7.41 0.88
C SER A 149 10.42 -5.91 1.14
N TYR A 150 9.86 -5.48 2.26
CA TYR A 150 9.78 -4.08 2.66
C TYR A 150 10.48 -3.83 3.99
N ALA A 151 11.17 -2.69 4.05
CA ALA A 151 11.68 -2.08 5.25
C ALA A 151 11.24 -0.62 5.27
N CYS A 152 10.94 -0.09 6.46
CA CYS A 152 10.61 1.33 6.61
C CYS A 152 11.87 2.15 6.83
N ARG A 153 11.87 3.40 6.37
CA ARG A 153 12.95 4.36 6.66
C ARG A 153 13.07 4.57 8.17
N THR A 154 14.24 4.99 8.62
CA THR A 154 14.47 5.39 10.01
C THR A 154 13.42 6.41 10.46
N GLY A 155 12.82 6.19 11.64
CA GLY A 155 11.71 7.00 12.15
C GLY A 155 10.32 6.50 11.80
N TYR A 156 10.20 5.37 11.09
CA TYR A 156 8.93 4.71 10.78
C TYR A 156 8.94 3.24 11.19
N ASN A 157 7.82 2.76 11.70
CA ASN A 157 7.58 1.36 12.05
C ASN A 157 6.72 0.68 11.00
N ILE A 158 7.09 -0.56 10.65
CA ILE A 158 6.32 -1.36 9.73
C ILE A 158 5.08 -1.95 10.41
N LYS A 159 3.93 -1.79 9.78
CA LYS A 159 2.67 -2.47 10.14
C LYS A 159 2.27 -3.44 9.03
N GLY A 160 1.94 -4.65 9.44
CA GLY A 160 1.63 -5.75 8.53
C GLY A 160 2.87 -6.60 8.20
N SER A 161 2.81 -7.30 7.08
CA SER A 161 3.83 -8.28 6.71
C SER A 161 4.98 -7.64 5.96
N LYS A 162 6.21 -7.94 6.40
CA LYS A 162 7.44 -7.48 5.73
C LYS A 162 7.62 -8.08 4.33
N LYS A 163 6.94 -9.20 4.05
CA LYS A 163 7.03 -9.94 2.79
C LYS A 163 5.65 -10.13 2.18
N ILE A 164 5.56 -9.96 0.87
CA ILE A 164 4.35 -10.18 0.08
C ILE A 164 4.70 -10.98 -1.18
N THR A 165 3.76 -11.78 -1.69
CA THR A 165 3.97 -12.61 -2.87
C THR A 165 2.82 -12.42 -3.87
N CYS A 166 3.14 -12.32 -5.16
CA CYS A 166 2.15 -12.23 -6.22
C CYS A 166 1.44 -13.59 -6.43
N GLN A 167 0.11 -13.59 -6.29
CA GLN A 167 -0.73 -14.78 -6.29
C GLN A 167 -1.46 -14.99 -7.63
N LEU A 168 -2.14 -16.13 -7.75
CA LEU A 168 -2.92 -16.51 -8.94
C LEU A 168 -4.14 -15.61 -9.19
N ASP A 169 -4.67 -14.98 -8.13
CA ASP A 169 -5.78 -14.03 -8.21
C ASP A 169 -5.35 -12.64 -8.69
N LYS A 170 -4.08 -12.50 -9.12
CA LYS A 170 -3.44 -11.27 -9.58
C LYS A 170 -3.25 -10.22 -8.48
N ASN A 171 -3.39 -10.62 -7.22
CA ASN A 171 -3.16 -9.76 -6.07
C ASN A 171 -1.92 -10.17 -5.29
N TRP A 172 -1.46 -9.26 -4.45
CA TRP A 172 -0.42 -9.54 -3.47
C TRP A 172 -1.03 -10.14 -2.22
N SER A 173 -0.44 -11.23 -1.74
CA SER A 173 -0.80 -11.83 -0.46
C SER A 173 0.46 -12.16 0.34
N PRO A 174 0.53 -11.73 1.62
CA PRO A 174 -0.38 -10.78 2.27
C PRO A 174 -0.37 -9.39 1.60
N ALA A 175 -1.31 -8.50 1.99
CA ALA A 175 -1.35 -7.13 1.47
C ALA A 175 -0.06 -6.36 1.80
N ALA A 176 0.27 -5.37 0.97
CA ALA A 176 1.44 -4.52 1.17
C ALA A 176 1.41 -3.85 2.56
N PRO A 177 2.55 -3.80 3.27
CA PRO A 177 2.62 -3.18 4.59
C PRO A 177 2.53 -1.66 4.51
N THR A 178 2.26 -1.02 5.65
CA THR A 178 2.35 0.44 5.81
C THR A 178 3.52 0.80 6.71
N CYS A 179 4.11 1.97 6.46
CA CYS A 179 5.14 2.55 7.33
C CYS A 179 4.52 3.69 8.14
N GLU A 180 4.29 3.44 9.42
CA GLU A 180 3.70 4.41 10.35
C GLU A 180 4.79 5.21 11.06
N GLN A 181 4.60 6.51 11.19
CA GLN A 181 5.57 7.39 11.83
C GLN A 181 5.73 7.02 13.31
N VAL A 182 6.98 6.94 13.77
CA VAL A 182 7.27 6.82 15.21
C VAL A 182 6.97 8.15 15.86
N THR A 183 6.13 8.12 16.88
CA THR A 183 5.75 9.28 17.68
C THR A 183 6.02 9.05 19.16
N CYS A 184 6.32 10.13 19.87
CA CYS A 184 6.41 10.16 21.33
C CYS A 184 5.18 10.86 21.92
N PRO A 185 4.71 10.43 23.10
CA PRO A 185 3.55 11.06 23.74
C PRO A 185 3.84 12.50 24.14
N ALA A 186 2.80 13.32 24.27
CA ALA A 186 2.93 14.69 24.75
C ALA A 186 3.67 14.73 26.11
N LEU A 187 4.62 15.65 26.25
CA LEU A 187 5.26 15.93 27.52
C LEU A 187 4.23 16.52 28.50
N PRO A 188 4.34 16.23 29.81
CA PRO A 188 3.49 16.88 30.81
C PRO A 188 3.69 18.39 30.77
N LYS A 189 2.58 19.15 30.78
CA LYS A 189 2.62 20.61 30.81
C LYS A 189 3.49 21.11 31.97
N ALA A 190 4.45 21.97 31.65
CA ALA A 190 5.30 22.59 32.66
C ALA A 190 4.46 23.54 33.53
N ALA A 191 4.63 23.48 34.85
CA ALA A 191 3.96 24.41 35.76
C ALA A 191 4.41 25.87 35.54
N VAL A 192 5.68 26.05 35.15
CA VAL A 192 6.27 27.34 34.78
C VAL A 192 7.20 27.11 33.58
N GLY A 193 7.10 27.99 32.57
CA GLY A 193 7.82 27.85 31.31
C GLY A 193 6.96 27.25 30.21
N THR A 194 7.52 27.18 29.00
CA THR A 194 6.87 26.61 27.82
C THR A 194 7.85 25.69 27.08
N TYR A 195 7.34 24.63 26.48
CA TYR A 195 8.15 23.79 25.61
C TYR A 195 8.20 24.38 24.19
N TYR A 196 9.35 24.22 23.54
CA TYR A 196 9.56 24.55 22.14
C TYR A 196 10.05 23.30 21.37
N PRO A 197 9.44 22.94 20.22
CA PRO A 197 8.25 23.55 19.63
C PRO A 197 6.99 23.39 20.50
N ALA A 198 5.97 24.23 20.28
CA ALA A 198 4.74 24.24 21.09
C ALA A 198 3.90 22.95 20.98
N THR A 199 4.21 22.08 20.03
CA THR A 199 3.57 20.76 19.88
C THR A 199 4.03 19.74 20.92
N CYS A 200 5.08 20.05 21.67
CA CYS A 200 5.70 19.13 22.63
C CYS A 200 4.79 18.74 23.80
N ASP A 201 3.86 19.60 24.20
CA ASP A 201 2.92 19.36 25.33
C ASP A 201 1.44 19.40 24.91
N ASP A 202 1.17 19.40 23.61
CA ASP A 202 -0.17 19.47 23.01
C ASP A 202 -0.38 18.45 21.87
N GLY A 203 0.26 17.28 21.98
CA GLY A 203 0.05 16.19 21.03
C GLY A 203 1.22 15.21 20.94
N GLU A 204 1.10 14.27 20.00
CA GLU A 204 2.18 13.35 19.68
C GLU A 204 3.27 14.07 18.87
N SER A 205 4.52 13.88 19.28
CA SER A 205 5.69 14.48 18.62
C SER A 205 6.39 13.44 17.75
N PRO A 206 6.60 13.69 16.44
CA PRO A 206 7.23 12.73 15.55
C PRO A 206 8.74 12.58 15.84
N TYR A 207 9.30 11.40 15.68
CA TYR A 207 10.75 11.21 15.66
C TYR A 207 11.40 12.01 14.49
N PRO A 208 12.56 12.68 14.68
CA PRO A 208 13.35 12.85 15.91
C PRO A 208 13.14 14.23 16.56
N THR A 209 11.91 14.60 16.92
CA THR A 209 11.62 15.92 17.54
C THR A 209 12.40 16.09 18.84
N THR A 210 13.02 17.26 19.02
CA THR A 210 13.66 17.69 20.26
C THR A 210 12.84 18.81 20.89
N CYS A 211 12.44 18.61 22.15
CA CYS A 211 11.67 19.56 22.94
C CYS A 211 12.56 20.26 23.95
N GLU A 212 12.59 21.58 23.91
CA GLU A 212 13.37 22.46 24.80
C GLU A 212 12.45 23.17 25.79
N LEU A 213 12.75 23.12 27.10
CA LEU A 213 12.02 23.88 28.11
C LEU A 213 12.58 25.31 28.22
N ARG A 214 11.76 26.31 27.89
CA ARG A 214 12.12 27.73 28.02
C ARG A 214 11.43 28.37 29.22
N CYS A 215 12.23 28.98 30.09
CA CYS A 215 11.73 29.68 31.26
C CYS A 215 11.34 31.13 30.94
N PRO A 216 10.29 31.67 31.59
CA PRO A 216 9.89 33.06 31.43
C PRO A 216 10.93 34.00 32.07
N SER A 217 10.88 35.28 31.70
CA SER A 217 11.79 36.30 32.23
C SER A 217 11.82 36.30 33.75
N GLY A 218 13.04 36.30 34.31
CA GLY A 218 13.27 36.26 35.76
C GLY A 218 13.27 34.86 36.36
N TYR A 219 12.96 33.79 35.62
CA TYR A 219 13.13 32.40 36.06
C TYR A 219 14.39 31.79 35.44
N HIS A 220 14.96 30.79 36.10
CA HIS A 220 16.09 30.01 35.59
C HIS A 220 15.77 28.51 35.59
N ILE A 221 16.48 27.75 34.77
CA ILE A 221 16.33 26.29 34.70
C ILE A 221 17.02 25.66 35.91
N SER A 222 16.27 24.89 36.69
CA SER A 222 16.78 24.16 37.85
C SER A 222 17.40 22.84 37.40
N TYR A 223 18.68 22.86 37.07
CA TYR A 223 19.46 21.64 36.86
C TYR A 223 19.74 20.96 38.20
N LEU A 224 19.39 19.68 38.34
CA LEU A 224 19.82 18.89 39.50
C LEU A 224 21.32 18.60 39.40
N PRO A 225 22.05 18.55 40.52
CA PRO A 225 23.52 18.55 40.55
C PRO A 225 24.20 17.30 39.94
N THR A 226 23.44 16.29 39.52
CA THR A 226 23.97 15.01 38.98
C THR A 226 23.44 14.62 37.59
N SER A 227 22.63 15.47 36.94
CA SER A 227 22.02 15.14 35.64
C SER A 227 22.62 15.93 34.48
N ILE A 228 22.78 15.27 33.33
CA ILE A 228 23.20 15.84 32.02
C ILE A 228 22.57 17.23 31.83
N ILE A 229 23.42 18.23 31.58
CA ILE A 229 23.08 19.66 31.45
C ILE A 229 22.31 19.87 30.15
N SER A 230 21.03 19.51 30.13
CA SER A 230 20.19 19.75 28.96
C SER A 230 18.75 19.97 29.39
N ASP A 231 18.22 21.11 28.99
CA ASP A 231 16.81 21.49 28.99
C ASP A 231 16.04 20.87 27.82
N GLN A 232 16.70 19.99 27.05
CA GLN A 232 16.16 19.32 25.89
C GLN A 232 15.88 17.83 26.13
N ARG A 233 14.81 17.35 25.50
CA ARG A 233 14.47 15.92 25.39
C ARG A 233 14.21 15.57 23.93
N THR A 234 14.85 14.51 23.44
CA THR A 234 14.67 14.05 22.06
C THR A 234 13.81 12.80 22.02
N CYS A 235 12.89 12.73 21.05
CA CYS A 235 12.09 11.54 20.82
C CYS A 235 12.96 10.44 20.20
N GLU A 236 12.94 9.24 20.77
CA GLU A 236 13.72 8.09 20.33
C GLU A 236 12.93 7.19 19.36
N LEU A 237 13.65 6.30 18.67
CA LEU A 237 13.07 5.34 17.70
C LEU A 237 12.10 4.33 18.34
N ASN A 238 12.14 4.17 19.66
CA ASN A 238 11.22 3.31 20.41
C ASN A 238 9.89 4.02 20.76
N GLY A 239 9.69 5.28 20.35
CA GLY A 239 8.49 6.06 20.67
C GLY A 239 8.49 6.62 22.10
N THR A 240 9.63 6.65 22.76
CA THR A 240 9.80 7.24 24.10
C THR A 240 10.76 8.41 24.06
N TRP A 241 10.59 9.35 25.01
CA TRP A 241 11.54 10.44 25.18
C TRP A 241 12.83 9.91 25.79
N GLU A 242 13.96 10.43 25.30
CA GLU A 242 15.29 10.14 25.82
C GLU A 242 15.29 10.21 27.36
N TYR A 243 15.79 9.13 27.99
CA TYR A 243 15.73 9.00 29.45
C TYR A 243 16.54 10.10 30.14
N ARG A 244 15.93 10.69 31.18
CA ARG A 244 16.57 11.64 32.10
C ARG A 244 16.12 11.32 33.52
N ALA A 245 17.07 11.21 34.44
CA ALA A 245 16.79 10.94 35.86
C ALA A 245 15.92 12.01 36.54
N SER A 246 15.90 13.23 35.98
CA SER A 246 15.08 14.34 36.47
C SER A 246 14.54 15.20 35.34
N THR A 247 13.32 15.70 35.49
CA THR A 247 12.73 16.72 34.61
C THR A 247 13.23 18.10 35.01
N PRO A 248 13.84 18.88 34.10
CA PRO A 248 14.18 20.28 34.38
C PRO A 248 12.89 21.06 34.67
N THR A 249 12.97 22.02 35.60
CA THR A 249 11.84 22.88 35.98
C THR A 249 12.31 24.33 36.06
N CYS A 250 11.43 25.28 35.77
CA CYS A 250 11.72 26.69 35.93
C CYS A 250 11.55 27.11 37.38
N LYS A 251 12.61 27.63 38.01
CA LYS A 251 12.59 28.15 39.37
C LYS A 251 12.75 29.67 39.40
N ALA A 252 12.00 30.31 40.29
CA ALA A 252 12.19 31.71 40.60
C ALA A 252 13.57 31.92 41.26
N PRO A 253 14.18 33.10 41.13
CA PRO A 253 15.45 33.41 41.78
C PRO A 253 15.24 33.41 43.28
N SER A 254 16.17 32.85 44.04
CA SER A 254 16.17 33.02 45.49
C SER A 254 16.50 34.47 45.82
N THR A 255 15.64 35.14 46.59
CA THR A 255 15.86 36.52 47.01
C THR A 255 16.28 36.57 48.47
N ALA A 256 17.41 37.21 48.76
CA ALA A 256 17.81 37.56 50.13
C ALA A 256 17.64 39.07 50.31
N GLU A 257 16.99 39.48 51.41
CA GLU A 257 16.95 40.88 51.81
C GLU A 257 17.99 41.13 52.90
N VAL A 258 18.86 42.11 52.66
CA VAL A 258 19.78 42.64 53.68
C VAL A 258 19.23 43.99 54.11
N LEU A 259 18.84 44.09 55.39
CA LEU A 259 18.47 45.34 56.03
C LEU A 259 19.71 45.93 56.69
N TYR A 260 20.17 47.08 56.18
CA TYR A 260 21.26 47.81 56.80
C TYR A 260 20.70 49.00 57.57
N THR A 261 21.01 49.07 58.87
CA THR A 261 20.60 50.15 59.77
C THR A 261 21.83 50.84 60.34
N VAL A 262 21.93 52.15 60.13
CA VAL A 262 22.96 53.00 60.74
C VAL A 262 22.29 53.93 61.73
N SER A 263 22.83 53.98 62.94
CA SER A 263 22.52 54.98 63.95
C SER A 263 23.55 56.11 63.87
N ASP A 264 23.08 57.35 63.84
CA ASP A 264 23.94 58.54 63.90
C ASP A 264 24.45 58.73 65.34
N ASP A 265 25.77 58.78 65.53
CA ASP A 265 26.41 59.04 66.84
C ASP A 265 26.28 60.52 67.28
N GLY A 266 25.67 61.37 66.45
CA GLY A 266 25.49 62.82 66.65
C GLY A 266 24.51 63.27 67.74
N GLY A 267 24.23 62.45 68.76
CA GLY A 267 23.54 62.91 69.98
C GLY A 267 22.05 63.29 69.83
N ASN A 268 21.40 62.99 68.71
CA ASN A 268 19.94 63.09 68.57
C ASN A 268 19.32 61.70 68.73
N GLU A 269 18.60 61.48 69.83
CA GLU A 269 17.89 60.24 70.09
C GLU A 269 16.93 59.89 68.94
N ASN A 270 17.03 58.66 68.41
CA ASN A 270 16.09 58.01 67.48
C ASN A 270 16.07 58.42 65.99
N LYS A 271 17.22 58.60 65.35
CA LYS A 271 17.28 58.55 63.86
C LYS A 271 18.13 57.40 63.35
N ASN A 272 17.50 56.24 63.20
CA ASN A 272 18.09 55.12 62.46
C ASN A 272 17.78 55.29 60.98
N CYS A 273 18.82 55.47 60.16
CA CYS A 273 18.68 55.39 58.71
C CYS A 273 18.75 53.92 58.30
N SER A 274 17.73 53.44 57.59
CA SER A 274 17.73 52.08 57.06
C SER A 274 17.55 52.06 55.56
N PHE A 275 18.29 51.19 54.87
CA PHE A 275 18.03 50.86 53.48
C PHE A 275 18.03 49.34 53.31
N ARG A 276 17.21 48.88 52.35
CA ARG A 276 17.08 47.46 52.02
C ARG A 276 17.80 47.18 50.71
N ILE A 277 18.66 46.17 50.70
CA ILE A 277 19.25 45.61 49.50
C ILE A 277 18.59 44.25 49.24
N THR A 278 17.94 44.09 48.09
CA THR A 278 17.42 42.80 47.64
C THR A 278 18.43 42.15 46.69
N ILE A 279 19.04 41.05 47.13
CA ILE A 279 19.97 40.24 46.33
C ILE A 279 19.16 39.14 45.65
N LYS A 280 19.17 39.07 44.32
CA LYS A 280 18.56 37.98 43.54
C LYS A 280 19.63 37.00 43.10
N MET A 281 19.64 35.79 43.64
CA MET A 281 20.52 34.71 43.19
C MET A 281 19.87 33.94 42.04
N LEU A 282 20.52 33.96 40.86
CA LEU A 282 20.06 33.30 39.64
C LEU A 282 20.59 31.86 39.50
N LEU A 283 21.84 31.61 39.86
CA LEU A 283 22.45 30.27 39.80
C LEU A 283 23.59 30.20 40.83
N CYS A 284 23.57 29.17 41.70
CA CYS A 284 24.65 28.91 42.63
C CYS A 284 25.31 27.58 42.21
N VAL A 285 26.42 27.66 41.48
CA VAL A 285 27.24 26.49 41.14
C VAL A 285 28.26 26.31 42.26
N THR A 286 28.52 25.07 42.67
CA THR A 286 29.44 24.75 43.79
C THR A 286 30.79 25.43 43.60
N GLY A 287 30.97 26.56 44.28
CA GLY A 287 32.14 27.43 44.22
C GLY A 287 31.85 28.61 45.14
N GLU A 288 32.78 28.92 46.03
CA GLU A 288 32.63 30.03 46.97
C GLU A 288 32.39 31.34 46.20
N PHE A 289 31.20 31.92 46.38
CA PHE A 289 30.89 33.24 45.84
C PHE A 289 31.50 34.29 46.76
N HIS A 290 32.63 34.87 46.33
CA HIS A 290 33.11 36.12 46.90
C HIS A 290 32.32 37.29 46.31
N MET A 291 31.45 37.90 47.10
CA MET A 291 30.89 39.21 46.76
C MET A 291 32.03 40.23 46.69
N LYS A 292 32.46 40.62 45.50
CA LYS A 292 33.21 41.87 45.32
C LYS A 292 32.20 42.99 45.25
N SER A 293 32.14 43.83 46.29
CA SER A 293 31.52 45.14 46.17
C SER A 293 32.22 45.88 45.04
N LYS A 294 31.47 46.21 43.99
CA LYS A 294 31.90 47.27 43.09
C LYS A 294 31.53 48.54 43.83
N GLU A 295 32.52 49.19 44.43
CA GLU A 295 32.37 50.59 44.84
C GLU A 295 32.12 51.39 43.55
N ASP A 296 30.86 51.56 43.18
CA ASP A 296 30.46 52.68 42.34
C ASP A 296 30.50 53.90 43.26
N PRO A 297 31.39 54.88 43.03
CA PRO A 297 31.36 56.11 43.79
C PRO A 297 30.11 56.87 43.34
N MET A 298 28.97 56.62 43.99
CA MET A 298 27.84 57.53 43.95
C MET A 298 28.27 58.86 44.59
N ARG A 299 28.90 59.72 43.78
CA ARG A 299 28.99 61.16 44.03
C ARG A 299 27.62 61.78 43.77
N THR A 300 26.67 61.52 44.65
CA THR A 300 25.45 62.31 44.76
C THR A 300 25.12 62.43 46.24
N PRO A 301 25.25 63.63 46.84
CA PRO A 301 24.78 63.85 48.20
C PRO A 301 23.28 63.61 48.24
N LEU A 302 22.82 62.73 49.13
CA LEU A 302 21.41 62.66 49.52
C LEU A 302 21.08 63.95 50.26
N VAL A 303 20.47 64.90 49.55
CA VAL A 303 19.90 66.12 50.15
C VAL A 303 18.57 65.74 50.78
N PHE A 304 18.51 65.72 52.11
CA PHE A 304 17.24 65.66 52.83
C PHE A 304 16.61 67.07 52.82
N PRO A 305 15.32 67.22 52.50
CA PRO A 305 14.61 68.47 52.75
C PRO A 305 14.48 68.67 54.26
N THR A 306 14.96 69.80 54.77
CA THR A 306 14.73 70.22 56.15
C THR A 306 13.43 71.01 56.26
N ARG A 307 12.59 70.57 57.21
CA ARG A 307 11.26 71.03 57.65
C ARG A 307 10.08 70.63 56.78
#